data_AF-A0A3B1DEE7-F1
#
_entry.id   AF-A0A3B1DEE7-F1
#
_cell.length_a   1.000
_cell.length_b   1.000
_cell.length_c   1.000
_cell.angle_alpha   90.00
_cell.angle_beta   90.00
_cell.angle_gamma   90.00
#
_symmetry.space_group_name_H-M   'P 1'
#
loop_
_entity.id
_entity.type
_entity.pdbx_description
1 polymer ?
#
loop_
_entity_poly.entity_id
_entity_poly.type
_entity_poly.pdbx_seq_one_letter_code
_entity_poly.pdbx_strand_id
1 'polypeptide(L)'
;MFEKNETFTLSDDVFRLLRDLIRDYSGIYFDDRARYLLEKRLTARLGINNINNYRDYYRYLLYDRNREDELAAIMDVLTVNETYFFREKNQLLSFSEEILPELRQKNRNTRKIRIWSAGCSTGEEPYTIGMLILESNLFN
;
A
#
# COMPACT_ATOMS: atom_id res chain seq x y z
N MET A 1 -11.84 -14.52 -27.55
CA MET A 1 -10.79 -13.70 -28.19
C MET A 1 -9.58 -13.81 -27.29
N PHE A 2 -8.56 -14.58 -27.70
CA PHE A 2 -7.46 -14.98 -26.83
C PHE A 2 -6.60 -13.77 -26.47
N GLU A 3 -6.35 -13.58 -25.17
CA GLU A 3 -5.46 -12.57 -24.62
C GLU A 3 -4.06 -12.71 -25.26
N LYS A 4 -3.64 -11.67 -25.99
CA LYS A 4 -2.26 -11.51 -26.39
C LYS A 4 -1.45 -11.24 -25.11
N ASN A 5 -0.83 -12.27 -24.55
CA ASN A 5 0.29 -12.11 -23.61
C ASN A 5 1.50 -11.59 -24.40
N GLU A 6 1.47 -10.33 -24.83
CA GLU A 6 2.67 -9.65 -25.31
C GLU A 6 3.63 -9.51 -24.12
N THR A 7 4.72 -10.26 -24.19
CA THR A 7 5.76 -10.28 -23.16
C THR A 7 6.58 -9.02 -23.30
N PHE A 8 6.12 -7.90 -22.73
CA PHE A 8 6.91 -6.68 -22.68
C PHE A 8 8.12 -6.93 -21.77
N THR A 9 9.32 -6.88 -22.33
CA THR A 9 10.56 -7.01 -21.54
C THR A 9 10.98 -5.65 -20.99
N LEU A 10 11.08 -5.52 -19.67
CA LEU A 10 11.62 -4.33 -19.06
C LEU A 10 13.15 -4.40 -19.04
N SER A 11 13.83 -3.55 -19.83
CA SER A 11 15.30 -3.46 -19.81
C SER A 11 15.82 -2.75 -18.56
N ASP A 12 17.06 -3.05 -18.17
CA ASP A 12 17.69 -2.50 -16.95
C ASP A 12 17.72 -0.97 -16.94
N ASP A 13 18.03 -0.36 -18.08
CA ASP A 13 18.07 1.09 -18.21
C ASP A 13 16.68 1.71 -18.01
N VAL A 14 15.65 1.11 -18.62
CA VAL A 14 14.28 1.62 -18.52
C VAL A 14 13.71 1.37 -17.13
N PHE A 15 14.07 0.26 -16.49
CA PHE A 15 13.75 -0.01 -15.09
C PHE A 15 14.29 1.10 -14.18
N ARG A 16 15.56 1.47 -14.33
CA ARG A 16 16.18 2.55 -13.53
C ARG A 16 15.47 3.88 -13.74
N LEU A 17 15.17 4.23 -15.00
CA LEU A 17 14.44 5.45 -15.34
C LEU A 17 13.05 5.51 -14.67
N LEU A 18 12.28 4.43 -14.75
CA LEU A 18 10.95 4.35 -14.14
C LEU A 18 11.02 4.37 -12.62
N ARG A 19 11.94 3.60 -12.02
CA ARG A 19 12.16 3.58 -10.57
C ARG A 19 12.52 4.97 -10.05
N ASP A 20 13.44 5.64 -10.71
CA ASP A 20 13.90 6.95 -10.27
C ASP A 20 12.78 7.99 -10.43
N LEU A 21 11.98 7.93 -11.50
CA LEU A 21 10.78 8.76 -11.66
C LEU A 21 9.75 8.53 -10.54
N ILE A 22 9.47 7.28 -10.20
CA ILE A 22 8.53 6.92 -9.13
C ILE A 22 9.06 7.40 -7.77
N ARG A 23 10.37 7.27 -7.52
CA ARG A 23 11.01 7.80 -6.32
C ARG A 23 10.89 9.31 -6.27
N ASP A 24 11.16 10.00 -7.36
CA ASP A 24 11.12 11.46 -7.41
C ASP A 24 9.68 11.99 -7.22
N TYR A 25 8.67 11.21 -7.63
CA TYR A 25 7.26 11.53 -7.43
C TYR A 25 6.75 11.23 -6.01
N SER A 26 7.11 10.08 -5.43
CA SER A 26 6.49 9.56 -4.19
C SER A 26 7.41 9.48 -2.98
N GLY A 27 8.72 9.60 -3.17
CA GLY A 27 9.75 9.31 -2.17
C GLY A 27 10.00 7.82 -1.94
N ILE A 28 9.24 6.91 -2.53
CA ILE A 28 9.39 5.46 -2.34
C ILE A 28 10.49 4.92 -3.24
N TYR A 29 11.50 4.28 -2.64
CA TYR A 29 12.56 3.59 -3.36
C TYR A 29 12.27 2.09 -3.46
N PHE A 30 12.26 1.59 -4.69
CA PHE A 30 12.16 0.16 -4.97
C PHE A 30 13.53 -0.40 -5.33
N ASP A 31 13.99 -1.41 -4.59
CA ASP A 31 15.25 -2.08 -4.87
C ASP A 31 15.15 -3.08 -6.05
N ASP A 32 16.27 -3.67 -6.44
CA ASP A 32 16.31 -4.63 -7.55
C ASP A 32 15.51 -5.92 -7.24
N ARG A 33 15.26 -6.24 -5.96
CA ARG A 33 14.43 -7.40 -5.57
C ARG A 33 12.95 -7.14 -5.87
N ALA A 34 12.52 -5.88 -5.79
CA ALA A 34 11.19 -5.44 -6.17
C ALA A 34 10.99 -5.31 -7.69
N ARG A 35 12.02 -5.54 -8.52
CA ARG A 35 11.93 -5.41 -9.99
C ARG A 35 10.79 -6.21 -10.58
N TYR A 36 10.69 -7.49 -10.24
CA TYR A 36 9.64 -8.37 -10.79
C TYR A 36 8.23 -7.85 -10.45
N LEU A 37 8.05 -7.32 -9.24
CA LEU A 37 6.78 -6.74 -8.80
C LEU A 37 6.43 -5.48 -9.61
N LEU A 38 7.39 -4.57 -9.77
CA LEU A 38 7.26 -3.37 -10.60
C LEU A 38 6.94 -3.73 -12.05
N GLU A 39 7.70 -4.62 -12.66
CA GLU A 39 7.49 -5.06 -14.04
C GLU A 39 6.07 -5.59 -14.23
N LYS A 40 5.62 -6.50 -13.37
CA LYS A 40 4.26 -7.05 -13.44
C LYS A 40 3.17 -5.97 -13.30
N ARG A 41 3.31 -5.06 -12.34
CA ARG A 41 2.31 -4.03 -12.06
C ARG A 41 2.27 -2.96 -13.17
N LEU A 42 3.43 -2.54 -13.66
CA LEU A 42 3.54 -1.61 -14.78
C LEU A 42 3.04 -2.25 -16.08
N THR A 43 3.31 -3.54 -16.33
CA THR A 43 2.74 -4.27 -17.48
C THR A 43 1.21 -4.13 -17.56
N ALA A 44 0.53 -4.27 -16.42
CA ALA A 44 -0.92 -4.12 -16.38
C ALA A 44 -1.36 -2.69 -16.75
N ARG A 45 -0.62 -1.66 -16.30
CA ARG A 45 -0.87 -0.25 -16.66
C ARG A 45 -0.60 0.06 -18.12
N LEU A 46 0.43 -0.56 -18.72
CA LEU A 46 0.71 -0.47 -20.16
C LEU A 46 -0.51 -0.91 -20.98
N GLY A 47 -1.13 -2.04 -20.60
CA GLY A 47 -2.32 -2.56 -21.25
C GLY A 47 -3.53 -1.63 -21.17
N ILE A 48 -3.76 -1.00 -20.00
CA ILE A 48 -4.85 -0.02 -19.81
C ILE A 48 -4.67 1.20 -20.72
N ASN A 49 -3.44 1.69 -20.86
CA ASN A 49 -3.11 2.86 -21.66
C ASN A 49 -2.86 2.56 -23.15
N ASN A 50 -3.00 1.29 -23.57
CA ASN A 50 -2.68 0.82 -24.93
C ASN A 50 -1.24 1.17 -25.37
N ILE A 51 -0.28 1.11 -24.44
CA ILE A 51 1.13 1.40 -24.69
C ILE A 51 1.92 0.09 -24.80
N ASN A 52 2.63 -0.08 -25.91
CA ASN A 52 3.23 -1.37 -26.28
C ASN A 52 4.71 -1.51 -25.86
N ASN A 53 5.28 -0.57 -25.09
CA ASN A 53 6.61 -0.72 -24.52
C ASN A 53 6.86 0.25 -23.35
N TYR A 54 7.78 -0.12 -22.46
CA TYR A 54 8.10 0.66 -21.27
C TYR A 54 8.80 1.99 -21.54
N ARG A 55 9.49 2.14 -22.67
CA ARG A 55 10.19 3.39 -22.99
C ARG A 55 9.20 4.47 -23.41
N ASP A 56 8.20 4.12 -24.19
CA ASP A 56 7.10 5.01 -24.54
C ASP A 56 6.20 5.27 -23.33
N TYR A 57 6.03 4.27 -22.46
CA TYR A 57 5.37 4.48 -21.17
C TYR A 57 6.11 5.50 -20.30
N TYR A 58 7.45 5.41 -20.20
CA TYR A 58 8.25 6.41 -19.50
C TYR A 58 8.09 7.82 -20.10
N ARG A 59 8.04 7.95 -21.43
CA ARG A 59 7.80 9.23 -22.10
C ARG A 59 6.40 9.78 -21.82
N TYR A 60 5.39 8.91 -21.81
CA TYR A 60 4.02 9.25 -21.43
C TYR A 60 3.98 9.88 -20.03
N LEU A 61 4.65 9.26 -19.05
CA LEU A 61 4.71 9.79 -17.68
C LEU A 61 5.48 11.11 -17.54
N LEU A 62 6.37 11.45 -18.47
CA LEU A 62 7.12 12.70 -18.43
C LEU A 62 6.36 13.87 -19.07
N TYR A 63 5.74 13.63 -20.23
CA TYR A 63 5.33 14.72 -21.12
C TYR A 63 3.83 14.78 -21.40
N ASP A 64 3.07 13.73 -21.10
CA ASP A 64 1.64 13.72 -21.36
C ASP A 64 0.88 14.67 -20.41
N ARG A 65 -0.29 15.14 -20.85
CA ARG A 65 -1.17 15.99 -20.04
C ARG A 65 -1.82 15.23 -18.89
N ASN A 66 -2.06 13.94 -19.07
CA ASN A 66 -2.69 13.07 -18.08
C ASN A 66 -1.66 12.38 -17.17
N ARG A 67 -0.39 12.83 -17.20
CA ARG A 67 0.70 12.19 -16.44
C ARG A 67 0.45 12.13 -14.93
N GLU A 68 -0.21 13.15 -14.36
CA GLU A 68 -0.44 13.18 -12.91
C GLU A 68 -1.43 12.11 -12.47
N ASP A 69 -2.52 11.95 -13.23
CA ASP A 69 -3.52 10.91 -12.99
C ASP A 69 -2.92 9.51 -13.14
N GLU A 70 -2.07 9.31 -14.15
CA GLU A 70 -1.39 8.02 -14.31
C GLU A 70 -0.38 7.77 -13.18
N LEU A 71 0.43 8.76 -12.80
CA LEU A 71 1.38 8.61 -11.70
C LEU A 71 0.65 8.28 -10.38
N ALA A 72 -0.49 8.90 -10.10
CA ALA A 72 -1.34 8.52 -8.97
C ALA A 72 -1.83 7.07 -9.07
N ALA A 73 -2.34 6.66 -10.24
CA ALA A 73 -2.81 5.29 -10.44
C ALA A 73 -1.69 4.24 -10.36
N ILE A 74 -0.47 4.57 -10.80
CA ILE A 74 0.73 3.74 -10.59
C ILE A 74 0.99 3.61 -9.09
N MET A 75 0.94 4.70 -8.33
CA MET A 75 1.18 4.66 -6.90
C MET A 75 0.20 3.74 -6.20
N ASP A 76 -1.10 3.84 -6.50
CA ASP A 76 -2.13 2.97 -5.91
C ASP A 76 -1.85 1.48 -6.15
N VAL A 77 -1.37 1.14 -7.35
CA VAL A 77 -1.06 -0.25 -7.69
C VAL A 77 0.29 -0.68 -7.11
N LEU A 78 1.29 0.20 -7.00
CA LEU A 78 2.63 -0.10 -6.50
C LEU A 78 2.72 -0.12 -4.97
N THR A 79 1.90 0.65 -4.26
CA THR A 79 1.78 0.53 -2.82
C THR A 79 0.95 -0.71 -2.50
N VAL A 80 1.48 -1.59 -1.64
CA VAL A 80 0.73 -2.75 -1.18
C VAL A 80 -0.43 -2.26 -0.32
N ASN A 81 -1.63 -2.17 -0.90
CA ASN A 81 -2.87 -1.96 -0.16
C ASN A 81 -3.24 -3.25 0.58
N GLU A 82 -2.43 -3.64 1.57
CA GLU A 82 -2.78 -4.70 2.51
C GLU A 82 -3.44 -4.07 3.73
N THR A 83 -4.72 -3.75 3.58
CA THR A 83 -5.56 -3.36 4.70
C THR A 83 -6.75 -4.28 4.66
N TYR A 84 -6.74 -5.27 5.55
CA TYR A 84 -7.85 -6.15 5.79
C TYR A 84 -8.03 -6.26 7.30
N PHE A 85 -9.26 -6.55 7.72
CA PHE A 85 -9.58 -6.69 9.13
C PHE A 85 -8.73 -7.77 9.81
N PHE A 86 -8.33 -7.53 11.05
CA PHE A 86 -7.57 -8.49 11.86
C PHE A 86 -6.21 -8.92 11.28
N ARG A 87 -5.51 -8.02 10.56
CA ARG A 87 -4.13 -8.22 10.12
C ARG A 87 -3.18 -8.41 11.32
N GLU A 88 -2.11 -9.19 11.17
CA GLU A 88 -1.13 -9.47 12.23
C GLU A 88 -1.73 -10.01 13.54
N LYS A 89 -2.43 -11.17 13.46
CA LYS A 89 -3.14 -11.80 14.59
C LYS A 89 -2.34 -11.85 15.90
N ASN A 90 -1.05 -12.15 15.85
CA ASN A 90 -0.21 -12.21 17.06
C ASN A 90 -0.11 -10.85 17.78
N GLN A 91 0.03 -9.76 17.03
CA GLN A 91 0.09 -8.41 17.60
C GLN A 91 -1.27 -8.01 18.19
N LEU A 92 -2.36 -8.37 17.51
CA LEU A 92 -3.71 -8.13 18.00
C LEU A 92 -4.02 -8.92 19.27
N LEU A 93 -3.54 -10.17 19.36
CA LEU A 93 -3.65 -10.99 20.58
C LEU A 93 -2.92 -10.34 21.74
N SER A 94 -1.65 -9.93 21.55
CA SER A 94 -0.90 -9.21 22.59
C SER A 94 -1.60 -7.90 22.97
N PHE A 95 -2.15 -7.17 22.01
CA PHE A 95 -2.94 -5.97 22.30
C PHE A 95 -4.16 -6.27 23.18
N SER A 96 -4.94 -7.30 22.85
CA SER A 96 -6.16 -7.65 23.56
C SER A 96 -5.91 -8.28 24.93
N GLU A 97 -4.93 -9.19 25.03
CA GLU A 97 -4.72 -10.03 26.21
C GLU A 97 -3.78 -9.40 27.24
N GLU A 98 -2.87 -8.54 26.80
CA GLU A 98 -1.86 -7.94 27.68
C GLU A 98 -2.05 -6.43 27.81
N ILE A 99 -2.05 -5.71 26.68
CA ILE A 99 -2.00 -4.23 26.66
C ILE A 99 -3.33 -3.63 27.16
N LEU A 100 -4.48 -4.11 26.69
CA LEU A 100 -5.78 -3.57 27.10
C LEU A 100 -6.02 -3.72 28.62
N PRO A 101 -5.79 -4.89 29.26
CA PRO A 101 -5.85 -5.02 30.71
C PRO A 101 -4.90 -4.08 31.46
N GLU A 102 -3.67 -3.91 30.99
CA GLU A 102 -2.70 -3.00 31.60
C GLU A 102 -3.16 -1.54 31.53
N LEU A 103 -3.62 -1.09 30.35
CA LEU A 103 -4.17 0.24 30.16
C LEU A 103 -5.42 0.47 31.03
N ARG A 104 -6.24 -0.56 31.22
CA ARG A 104 -7.42 -0.48 32.09
C ARG A 104 -7.03 -0.24 33.56
N GLN A 105 -5.96 -0.89 34.03
CA GLN A 105 -5.43 -0.65 35.37
C GLN A 105 -4.84 0.76 35.51
N LYS A 106 -4.04 1.23 34.53
CA LYS A 106 -3.46 2.57 34.54
C LYS A 106 -4.52 3.67 34.49
N ASN A 107 -5.57 3.49 33.68
CA ASN A 107 -6.63 4.47 33.49
C ASN A 107 -7.87 4.15 34.33
N ARG A 108 -7.68 3.58 35.53
CA ARG A 108 -8.79 3.03 36.33
C ARG A 108 -9.89 4.05 36.63
N ASN A 109 -9.49 5.30 36.88
CA ASN A 109 -10.37 6.40 37.29
C ASN A 109 -11.15 7.01 36.13
N THR A 110 -10.51 7.14 34.96
CA THR A 110 -11.12 7.81 33.79
C THR A 110 -11.81 6.84 32.86
N ARG A 111 -11.35 5.58 32.81
CA ARG A 111 -11.76 4.55 31.83
C ARG A 111 -11.69 5.03 30.38
N LYS A 112 -10.78 5.96 30.08
CA LYS A 112 -10.60 6.50 28.73
C LYS A 112 -9.21 6.15 28.22
N ILE A 113 -9.13 5.77 26.96
CA ILE A 113 -7.89 5.59 26.22
C ILE A 113 -7.96 6.40 24.92
N ARG A 114 -6.80 6.84 24.42
CA ARG A 114 -6.65 7.48 23.12
C ARG A 114 -5.62 6.69 22.33
N ILE A 115 -6.00 6.25 21.14
CA ILE A 115 -5.16 5.45 20.27
C ILE A 115 -5.00 6.19 18.94
N TRP A 116 -3.81 6.11 18.36
CA TRP A 116 -3.51 6.64 17.05
C TRP A 116 -3.07 5.49 16.13
N SER A 117 -3.84 5.25 15.06
CA SER A 117 -3.43 4.38 13.96
C SER A 117 -2.80 5.25 12.87
N ALA A 118 -1.48 5.14 12.70
CA ALA A 118 -0.72 5.95 11.75
C ALA A 118 -0.62 5.21 10.42
N GLY A 119 -1.10 5.83 9.33
CA GLY A 119 -1.11 5.20 8.00
C GLY A 119 -2.23 4.16 7.83
N CYS A 120 -3.43 4.44 8.35
CA CYS A 120 -4.55 3.49 8.41
C CYS A 120 -5.17 3.07 7.06
N SER A 121 -4.59 3.48 5.92
CA SER A 121 -5.09 3.17 4.57
C SER A 121 -6.62 3.36 4.47
N THR A 122 -7.38 2.34 4.11
CA THR A 122 -8.85 2.33 3.99
C THR A 122 -9.61 2.21 5.33
N GLY A 123 -8.92 2.05 6.46
CA GLY A 123 -9.48 2.16 7.81
C GLY A 123 -9.73 0.85 8.56
N GLU A 124 -9.45 -0.31 7.98
CA GLU A 124 -9.72 -1.62 8.61
C GLU A 124 -8.95 -1.80 9.93
N GLU A 125 -7.75 -1.22 10.06
CA GLU A 125 -6.95 -1.28 11.28
C GLU A 125 -7.60 -0.53 12.46
N PRO A 126 -7.92 0.78 12.38
CA PRO A 126 -8.59 1.47 13.48
C PRO A 126 -9.95 0.86 13.82
N TYR A 127 -10.68 0.31 12.84
CA TYR A 127 -11.90 -0.44 13.13
C TYR A 127 -11.63 -1.76 13.86
N THR A 128 -10.63 -2.54 13.44
CA THR A 128 -10.21 -3.76 14.14
C THR A 128 -9.87 -3.46 15.59
N ILE A 129 -9.09 -2.41 15.84
CA ILE A 129 -8.74 -1.96 17.20
C ILE A 129 -10.00 -1.60 18.00
N GLY A 130 -10.92 -0.85 17.40
CA GLY A 130 -12.20 -0.49 18.03
C GLY A 130 -13.06 -1.71 18.39
N MET A 131 -13.15 -2.70 17.49
CA MET A 131 -13.85 -3.96 17.72
C MET A 131 -13.26 -4.72 18.92
N LEU A 132 -11.93 -4.86 18.98
CA LEU A 132 -11.26 -5.55 20.09
C LEU A 132 -11.48 -4.83 21.44
N ILE A 133 -11.50 -3.50 21.46
CA ILE A 133 -11.79 -2.73 22.68
C ILE A 133 -13.22 -2.97 23.14
N LEU A 134 -14.20 -2.94 22.23
CA LEU A 134 -15.60 -3.21 22.54
C LEU A 134 -15.81 -4.64 23.04
N GLU A 135 -15.18 -5.62 22.39
CA GLU A 135 -15.23 -7.04 22.77
C GLU A 135 -14.63 -7.28 24.17
N SER A 136 -13.54 -6.57 24.50
CA SER A 136 -12.90 -6.69 25.82
C SER A 136 -13.81 -6.29 26.99
N ASN A 137 -14.83 -5.45 26.75
CA ASN A 137 -15.69 -4.85 27.77
C ASN A 137 -14.95 -4.11 28.91
N LEU A 138 -13.65 -3.82 28.75
CA LEU A 138 -12.84 -3.22 29.81
C LEU A 138 -13.12 -1.73 30.01
N PHE A 139 -13.54 -1.02 28.96
CA PHE A 139 -13.68 0.43 28.92
C PHE A 139 -15.13 0.92 28.78
N ASN A 140 -16.10 0.04 29.07
CA ASN A 140 -17.52 0.36 29.13
C ASN A 140 -17.92 1.05 30.46
#